data_AF-A0A0Q5WBT0-F1
#
_entry.id   AF-A0A0Q5WBT0-F1
#
_cell.length_a   1.000
_cell.length_b   1.000
_cell.length_c   1.000
_cell.angle_alpha   90.00
_cell.angle_beta   90.00
_cell.angle_gamma   90.00
#
_symmetry.space_group_name_H-M   'P 1'
#
loop_
_entity.id
_entity.type
_entity.pdbx_description
1 polymer ?
#
loop_
_entity_poly.entity_id
_entity_poly.type
_entity_poly.pdbx_seq_one_letter_code
_entity_poly.pdbx_strand_id
1 'polypeptide(L)'
;MSVRPEERDPARLTTPVTGETVFGTSVPQGSITVEDGVLVLVGDVDTQLCQVWAAQRPAGLEVQAVDARRVTFLGSPGLSLLAGLAQGRSERLPLWTTSRVVLRPLQITGLLALFDVHEDDPAG
;
A
#
# COMPACT_ATOMS: atom_id res chain seq x y z
N MET A 1 -10.99 49.15 25.47
CA MET A 1 -9.93 48.81 24.53
C MET A 1 -9.98 47.30 24.35
N SER A 2 -10.63 46.83 23.28
CA SER A 2 -10.91 45.42 23.02
C SER A 2 -9.77 44.80 22.24
N VAL A 3 -9.19 43.71 22.75
CA VAL A 3 -8.36 42.79 21.98
C VAL A 3 -9.24 41.59 21.61
N ARG A 4 -9.34 41.31 20.31
CA ARG A 4 -10.10 40.18 19.76
C ARG A 4 -9.37 38.87 20.11
N PRO A 5 -10.06 37.80 20.52
CA PRO A 5 -9.46 36.47 20.55
C PRO A 5 -9.30 36.00 19.10
N GLU A 6 -8.05 35.72 18.73
CA GLU A 6 -7.70 35.21 17.41
C GLU A 6 -8.31 33.82 17.19
N GLU A 7 -8.89 33.69 16.01
CA GLU A 7 -9.74 32.62 15.52
C GLU A 7 -8.90 31.35 15.21
N ARG A 8 -9.51 30.19 15.45
CA ARG A 8 -9.02 28.82 15.20
C ARG A 8 -7.99 28.67 14.06
N ASP A 9 -6.92 27.93 14.33
CA ASP A 9 -6.27 27.12 13.30
C ASP A 9 -6.71 25.65 13.42
N PRO A 10 -7.64 25.17 12.57
CA PRO A 10 -8.03 23.77 12.49
C PRO A 10 -7.05 22.90 11.66
N ALA A 11 -5.88 23.41 11.25
CA ALA A 11 -4.93 22.70 10.39
C ALA A 11 -3.81 21.95 11.14
N ARG A 12 -4.01 21.57 12.41
CA ARG A 12 -3.29 20.39 12.94
C ARG A 12 -3.93 19.15 12.33
N LEU A 13 -3.61 18.94 11.05
CA LEU A 13 -3.76 17.68 10.34
C LEU A 13 -3.16 16.60 11.24
N THR A 14 -4.02 15.86 11.92
CA THR A 14 -3.68 14.64 12.62
C THR A 14 -3.02 13.74 11.59
N THR A 15 -1.70 13.59 11.70
CA THR A 15 -0.94 12.54 11.04
C THR A 15 -1.65 11.22 11.29
N PRO A 16 -1.92 10.39 10.27
CA PRO A 16 -2.36 9.03 10.53
C PRO A 16 -1.28 8.35 11.36
N VAL A 17 -1.70 7.54 12.34
CA VAL A 17 -0.86 6.67 13.15
C VAL A 17 0.17 6.01 12.23
N THR A 18 1.44 6.39 12.40
CA THR A 18 2.53 5.80 11.63
C THR A 18 2.90 4.52 12.35
N GLY A 19 2.49 3.39 11.78
CA GLY A 19 3.08 2.10 12.14
C GLY A 19 4.60 2.17 11.96
N GLU A 20 5.35 1.43 12.75
CA GLU A 20 6.81 1.47 12.63
C GLU A 20 7.20 0.93 11.25
N THR A 21 7.83 1.77 10.42
CA THR A 21 8.32 1.31 9.12
C THR A 21 9.47 0.34 9.34
N VAL A 22 9.20 -0.95 9.09
CA VAL A 22 10.17 -2.03 9.26
C VAL A 22 11.15 -2.07 8.08
N PHE A 23 10.67 -1.75 6.88
CA PHE A 23 11.47 -1.75 5.66
C PHE A 23 10.78 -0.91 4.57
N GLY A 24 11.55 -0.32 3.66
CA GLY A 24 10.98 0.44 2.56
C GLY A 24 11.96 0.78 1.45
N THR A 25 11.41 1.02 0.27
CA THR A 25 12.15 1.57 -0.87
C THR A 25 11.30 2.60 -1.61
N SER A 26 11.96 3.55 -2.28
CA SER A 26 11.29 4.60 -3.04
C SER A 26 12.08 4.94 -4.30
N VAL A 27 11.34 5.20 -5.38
CA VAL A 27 11.81 5.82 -6.61
C VAL A 27 11.00 7.10 -6.84
N PRO A 28 11.38 7.99 -7.79
CA PRO A 28 10.69 9.28 -7.95
C PRO A 28 9.17 9.22 -8.15
N GLN A 29 8.65 8.12 -8.72
CA GLN A 29 7.23 7.97 -9.06
C GLN A 29 6.43 7.09 -8.07
N GLY A 30 7.08 6.44 -7.11
CA GLY A 30 6.39 5.53 -6.20
C GLY A 30 7.26 4.94 -5.10
N SER A 31 6.61 4.30 -4.14
CA SER A 31 7.26 3.66 -3.00
C SER A 31 6.56 2.38 -2.59
N ILE A 32 7.34 1.48 -2.00
CA ILE A 32 6.86 0.28 -1.31
C ILE A 32 7.45 0.33 0.10
N THR A 33 6.60 0.38 1.12
CA THR A 33 6.99 0.27 2.53
C THR A 33 6.30 -0.92 3.17
N VAL A 34 6.88 -1.46 4.24
CA VAL A 34 6.22 -2.40 5.15
C VAL A 34 6.15 -1.76 6.52
N GLU A 35 4.92 -1.55 6.98
CA GLU A 35 4.56 -0.93 8.25
C GLU A 35 3.75 -1.94 9.04
N ASP A 36 4.29 -2.42 10.17
CA ASP A 36 3.64 -3.44 11.01
C ASP A 36 3.10 -4.67 10.25
N GLY A 37 3.82 -5.12 9.21
CA GLY A 37 3.44 -6.26 8.35
C GLY A 37 2.47 -5.93 7.22
N VAL A 38 2.05 -4.67 7.08
CA VAL A 38 1.26 -4.17 5.94
C VAL A 38 2.19 -3.65 4.86
N LEU A 39 2.09 -4.19 3.65
CA LEU A 39 2.77 -3.66 2.48
C LEU A 39 2.01 -2.46 1.93
N VAL A 40 2.55 -1.26 2.10
CA VAL A 40 1.94 0.00 1.63
C VAL A 40 2.52 0.36 0.27
N LEU A 41 1.64 0.48 -0.72
CA LEU A 41 1.96 0.82 -2.11
C LEU A 41 1.46 2.22 -2.43
N VAL A 42 2.37 3.11 -2.84
CA VAL A 42 2.06 4.50 -3.15
C VAL A 42 2.63 4.86 -4.52
N GLY A 43 1.84 5.54 -5.35
CA GLY A 43 2.27 6.00 -6.66
C GLY A 43 2.31 4.88 -7.69
N ASP A 44 3.32 4.91 -8.56
CA ASP A 44 3.47 3.98 -9.67
C ASP A 44 4.20 2.71 -9.21
N VAL A 45 3.52 1.57 -9.31
CA VAL A 45 4.08 0.24 -9.02
C VAL A 45 4.52 -0.40 -10.34
N ASP A 46 5.69 0.03 -10.80
CA ASP A 46 6.26 -0.30 -12.09
C ASP A 46 7.45 -1.26 -12.01
N THR A 47 8.12 -1.49 -13.15
CA THR A 47 9.32 -2.34 -13.23
C THR A 47 10.45 -1.84 -12.36
N GLN A 48 10.73 -0.53 -12.38
CA GLN A 48 11.87 0.03 -11.66
C GLN A 48 11.67 -0.13 -10.16
N LEU A 49 10.50 0.25 -9.65
CA LEU A 49 10.19 0.15 -8.23
C LEU A 49 10.24 -1.31 -7.75
N CYS A 50 9.65 -2.24 -8.50
CA CYS A 50 9.65 -3.66 -8.14
C CYS A 50 11.06 -4.27 -8.15
N GLN A 51 11.94 -3.86 -9.07
CA GLN A 51 13.32 -4.32 -9.10
C GLN A 51 14.13 -3.83 -7.90
N VAL A 52 14.01 -2.55 -7.57
CA VAL A 52 14.71 -1.98 -6.40
C VAL A 52 14.22 -2.66 -5.12
N TRP A 53 12.91 -2.87 -4.98
CA TRP A 53 12.32 -3.62 -3.88
C TRP A 53 12.89 -5.04 -3.78
N ALA A 54 12.87 -5.79 -4.88
CA ALA A 54 13.34 -7.17 -4.90
C ALA A 54 14.83 -7.29 -4.53
N ALA A 55 15.65 -6.31 -4.92
CA ALA A 55 17.08 -6.27 -4.61
C ALA A 55 17.38 -5.94 -3.14
N GLN A 56 16.49 -5.18 -2.49
CA GLN A 56 16.72 -4.67 -1.13
C GLN A 56 15.94 -5.42 -0.04
N ARG A 57 14.88 -6.15 -0.40
CA ARG A 57 14.02 -6.79 0.60
C ARG A 57 14.81 -7.77 1.48
N PRO A 58 14.68 -7.69 2.82
CA PRO A 58 15.24 -8.69 3.70
C PRO A 58 14.67 -10.08 3.43
N ALA A 59 15.52 -11.11 3.60
CA ALA A 59 15.03 -12.48 3.67
C ALA A 59 14.14 -12.65 4.91
N GLY A 60 13.00 -13.32 4.76
CA GLY A 60 12.05 -13.52 5.85
C GLY A 60 11.18 -12.30 6.20
N LEU A 61 11.15 -11.26 5.35
CA LEU A 61 10.18 -10.19 5.47
C LEU A 61 8.76 -10.75 5.24
N GLU A 62 7.97 -10.79 6.31
CA GLU A 62 6.59 -11.26 6.29
C GLU A 62 5.62 -10.12 5.96
N VAL A 63 4.75 -10.36 4.97
CA VAL A 63 3.65 -9.46 4.60
C VAL A 63 2.35 -10.15 4.94
N GLN A 64 1.53 -9.48 5.75
CA GLN A 64 0.24 -9.96 6.23
C GLN A 64 -0.93 -9.32 5.49
N ALA A 65 -0.70 -8.17 4.89
CA ALA A 65 -1.72 -7.27 4.36
C ALA A 65 -1.13 -6.37 3.26
N VAL A 66 -1.96 -5.84 2.37
CA VAL A 66 -1.55 -4.88 1.35
C VAL A 66 -2.46 -3.65 1.35
N ASP A 67 -1.88 -2.47 1.52
CA ASP A 67 -2.58 -1.20 1.25
C ASP A 67 -2.17 -0.69 -0.14
N ALA A 68 -3.13 -0.67 -1.06
CA ALA A 68 -2.96 -0.17 -2.43
C ALA A 68 -3.93 0.98 -2.74
N ARG A 69 -4.41 1.70 -1.72
CA ARG A 69 -5.34 2.84 -1.90
C ARG A 69 -4.71 4.00 -2.64
N ARG A 70 -3.38 4.17 -2.54
CA ARG A 70 -2.63 5.29 -3.12
C ARG A 70 -1.87 4.92 -4.40
N VAL A 71 -2.17 3.78 -5.01
CA VAL A 71 -1.57 3.34 -6.28
C VAL A 71 -2.18 4.10 -7.45
N THR A 72 -1.33 4.75 -8.25
CA THR A 72 -1.71 5.52 -9.44
C THR A 72 -1.48 4.76 -10.75
N PHE A 73 -0.55 3.81 -10.75
CA PHE A 73 -0.27 2.92 -11.87
C PHE A 73 0.15 1.53 -11.36
N LEU A 74 -0.32 0.46 -12.02
CA LEU A 74 0.07 -0.91 -11.70
C LEU A 74 0.56 -1.62 -12.96
N GLY A 75 1.88 -1.80 -13.06
CA GLY A 75 2.52 -2.56 -14.13
C GLY A 75 2.47 -4.07 -13.92
N SER A 76 2.86 -4.84 -14.93
CA SER A 76 2.96 -6.31 -14.79
C SER A 76 3.90 -6.77 -13.67
N PRO A 77 5.02 -6.08 -13.33
CA PRO A 77 5.84 -6.47 -12.18
C PRO A 77 5.12 -6.26 -10.85
N GLY A 78 4.29 -5.22 -10.73
CA GLY A 78 3.46 -5.01 -9.56
C GLY A 78 2.39 -6.09 -9.40
N LEU A 79 1.77 -6.55 -10.50
CA LEU A 79 0.87 -7.70 -10.49
C LEU A 79 1.58 -8.98 -10.05
N SER A 80 2.77 -9.24 -10.59
CA SER A 80 3.58 -10.40 -10.19
C SER A 80 3.99 -10.34 -8.73
N LEU A 81 4.32 -9.15 -8.20
CA LEU A 81 4.58 -8.94 -6.78
C LEU A 81 3.35 -9.32 -5.94
N LEU A 82 2.18 -8.77 -6.25
CA LEU A 82 0.93 -9.07 -5.55
C LEU A 82 0.58 -10.57 -5.60
N ALA A 83 0.71 -11.18 -6.78
CA ALA A 83 0.50 -12.61 -6.95
C ALA A 83 1.46 -13.43 -6.07
N GLY A 84 2.75 -13.08 -6.06
CA GLY A 84 3.76 -13.78 -5.26
C GLY A 84 3.52 -13.67 -3.75
N LEU A 85 2.91 -12.59 -3.28
CA LEU A 85 2.56 -12.41 -1.86
C LEU A 85 1.34 -13.23 -1.45
N ALA A 86 0.37 -13.38 -2.35
CA ALA A 86 -0.88 -14.08 -2.08
C ALA A 86 -0.80 -15.59 -2.38
N GLN A 87 0.11 -16.01 -3.26
CA GLN A 87 0.30 -17.42 -3.60
C GLN A 87 0.80 -18.24 -2.41
N GLY A 88 0.30 -19.46 -2.30
CA GLY A 88 0.71 -20.41 -1.25
C GLY A 88 0.11 -20.14 0.13
N ARG A 89 -0.65 -19.05 0.31
CA ARG A 89 -1.39 -18.80 1.54
C ARG A 89 -2.62 -19.70 1.63
N SER A 90 -2.96 -20.14 2.84
CA SER A 90 -4.20 -20.89 3.10
C SER A 90 -5.43 -19.98 3.12
N GLU A 91 -5.24 -18.70 3.41
CA GLU A 91 -6.27 -17.67 3.47
C GLU A 91 -6.03 -16.61 2.40
N ARG A 92 -7.09 -15.89 2.03
CA ARG A 92 -7.00 -14.76 1.10
C ARG A 92 -6.21 -13.63 1.74
N LEU A 93 -5.36 -12.96 0.96
CA LEU A 93 -4.55 -11.85 1.44
C LEU A 93 -5.41 -10.57 1.54
N PRO A 94 -5.52 -9.94 2.72
CA PRO A 94 -6.23 -8.67 2.85
C PRO A 94 -5.63 -7.58 1.95
N LEU A 95 -6.49 -6.91 1.18
CA LEU A 95 -6.12 -5.87 0.24
C LEU A 95 -7.05 -4.66 0.38
N TRP A 96 -6.49 -3.51 0.79
CA TRP A 96 -7.20 -2.25 0.85
C TRP A 96 -7.04 -1.49 -0.45
N THR A 97 -8.12 -1.35 -1.21
CA THR A 97 -8.15 -0.48 -2.38
C THR A 97 -9.57 -0.32 -2.92
N THR A 98 -9.89 0.90 -3.36
CA THR A 98 -11.04 1.18 -4.24
C THR A 98 -10.59 1.51 -5.67
N SER A 99 -9.27 1.46 -5.93
CA SER A 99 -8.66 1.92 -7.16
C SER A 99 -8.90 0.92 -8.29
N ARG A 100 -9.57 1.37 -9.36
CA ARG A 100 -9.72 0.57 -10.59
C ARG A 100 -8.39 0.23 -11.25
N VAL A 101 -7.35 1.04 -11.02
CA VAL A 101 -5.99 0.77 -11.50
C VAL A 101 -5.43 -0.52 -10.90
N VAL A 102 -5.86 -0.88 -9.69
CA VAL A 102 -5.47 -2.12 -9.01
C VAL A 102 -6.47 -3.24 -9.29
N LEU A 103 -7.76 -2.96 -9.09
CA LEU A 103 -8.81 -3.99 -9.16
C LEU A 103 -8.98 -4.60 -10.56
N ARG A 104 -8.96 -3.78 -11.62
CA ARG A 104 -9.23 -4.27 -12.97
C ARG A 104 -8.14 -5.20 -13.48
N PRO A 105 -6.84 -4.89 -13.34
CA PRO A 105 -5.79 -5.84 -13.70
C PRO A 105 -5.85 -7.16 -12.90
N LEU A 106 -6.12 -7.12 -11.60
CA LEU A 106 -6.32 -8.33 -10.78
C LEU A 106 -7.52 -9.15 -11.25
N GLN A 107 -8.62 -8.51 -11.64
CA GLN A 107 -9.81 -9.18 -12.15
C GLN A 107 -9.54 -9.86 -13.51
N ILE A 108 -8.92 -9.15 -14.45
CA ILE A 108 -8.62 -9.67 -15.80
C ILE A 108 -7.68 -10.88 -15.73
N THR A 109 -6.73 -10.86 -14.80
CA THR A 109 -5.77 -11.94 -14.59
C THR A 109 -6.30 -13.08 -13.71
N GLY A 110 -7.52 -12.96 -13.18
CA GLY A 110 -8.10 -13.93 -12.24
C GLY A 110 -7.47 -13.93 -10.85
N LEU A 111 -6.49 -13.06 -10.59
CA LEU A 111 -5.77 -12.96 -9.32
C LEU A 111 -6.65 -12.39 -8.20
N LEU A 112 -7.71 -11.66 -8.54
CA LEU A 112 -8.60 -11.04 -7.55
C LEU A 112 -9.14 -12.06 -6.52
N ALA A 113 -9.35 -13.31 -6.92
CA ALA A 113 -9.84 -14.37 -6.04
C ALA A 113 -8.89 -14.75 -4.89
N LEU A 114 -7.61 -14.34 -4.96
CA LEU A 114 -6.59 -14.55 -3.94
C LEU A 114 -6.64 -13.48 -2.83
N PHE A 115 -7.44 -12.43 -2.99
CA PHE A 115 -7.47 -11.29 -2.08
C PHE A 115 -8.82 -11.19 -1.37
N ASP A 116 -8.78 -10.78 -0.11
CA ASP A 116 -9.96 -10.29 0.62
C ASP A 116 -9.95 -8.75 0.52
N VAL A 117 -10.86 -8.20 -0.28
CA VAL A 117 -10.78 -6.79 -0.68
C VAL A 117 -11.62 -5.93 0.26
N HIS A 118 -10.99 -4.91 0.82
CA HIS A 118 -11.60 -3.96 1.74
C HIS A 118 -11.55 -2.54 1.17
N GLU A 119 -12.60 -1.77 1.42
CA GLU A 119 -12.69 -0.37 1.01
C GLU A 119 -12.05 0.57 2.05
N ASP A 120 -12.16 0.22 3.35
CA ASP A 120 -11.73 1.04 4.49
C ASP A 120 -10.72 0.30 5.39
N ASP A 121 -9.85 1.08 6.05
CA ASP A 121 -8.78 0.62 6.95
C ASP A 121 -9.31 -0.15 8.18
N PRO A 122 -8.67 -1.26 8.64
CA PRO A 122 -8.98 -1.89 9.93
C PRO A 122 -8.69 -0.98 11.13
N ALA A 123 -7.88 0.08 10.96
CA ALA A 123 -7.55 1.04 12.01
C ALA A 123 -8.52 2.24 12.10
N GLY A 124 -9.71 2.15 11.49
CA GLY A 124 -10.75 3.18 11.53
C GLY A 124 -11.06 3.74 12.92
#